data_AF-A0A0D2EF27-F1
#
_entry.id   AF-A0A0D2EF27-F1
#
_cell.length_a   1.000
_cell.length_b   1.000
_cell.length_c   1.000
_cell.angle_alpha   90.00
_cell.angle_beta   90.00
_cell.angle_gamma   90.00
#
_symmetry.space_group_name_H-M   'P 1'
#
loop_
_entity.id
_entity.type
_entity.pdbx_description
1 polymer ?
#
loop_
_entity_poly.entity_id
_entity_poly.type
_entity_poly.pdbx_seq_one_letter_code
_entity_poly.pdbx_strand_id
1 'polypeptide(L)'
;MTDGSWVKAPRIPGTFVVNIGDYLMHLSNDRFKSPFHRGFMRTTSDRYSMPFFIGFNCNEEFSVLPSYTSEDMPAKLNYIYVPPRAQGAHPAT
;
A
#
# COMPACT_ATOMS: atom_id res chain seq x y z
N MET A 1 -3.93 8.75 14.42
CA MET A 1 -2.86 8.29 15.32
C MET A 1 -1.56 8.82 14.78
N THR A 2 -0.83 9.62 15.56
CA THR A 2 0.29 10.46 15.11
C THR A 2 1.58 10.22 15.91
N ASP A 3 1.53 9.36 16.92
CA ASP A 3 2.64 9.06 17.84
C ASP A 3 3.54 7.91 17.38
N GLY A 4 3.27 7.33 16.20
CA GLY A 4 4.00 6.18 15.67
C GLY A 4 3.76 4.87 16.43
N SER A 5 2.74 4.82 17.29
CA SER A 5 2.39 3.61 18.03
C SER A 5 1.92 2.47 17.12
N TRP A 6 2.26 1.24 17.50
CA TRP A 6 1.80 0.04 16.80
C TRP A 6 0.42 -0.38 17.30
N VAL A 7 -0.54 -0.45 16.39
CA VAL A 7 -1.90 -0.91 16.67
C VAL A 7 -2.08 -2.34 16.19
N LYS A 8 -2.80 -3.16 16.97
CA LYS A 8 -3.16 -4.52 16.55
C LYS A 8 -4.35 -4.45 15.58
N ALA A 9 -4.24 -5.17 14.46
CA ALA A 9 -5.39 -5.51 13.63
C ALA A 9 -6.01 -6.83 14.15
N PRO A 10 -7.16 -6.81 14.86
CA PRO A 10 -7.78 -8.02 15.37
C PRO A 10 -8.32 -8.88 14.23
N ARG A 11 -8.31 -10.20 14.42
CA ARG A 11 -8.99 -11.13 13.50
C ARG A 11 -10.48 -11.12 13.83
N ILE A 12 -11.29 -10.57 12.93
CA ILE A 12 -12.75 -10.62 13.02
C ILE A 12 -13.22 -11.67 12.00
N PRO A 13 -13.92 -12.75 12.42
CA PRO A 13 -14.39 -13.78 11.50
C PRO A 13 -15.24 -13.22 10.36
N GLY A 14 -15.04 -13.73 9.14
CA GLY A 14 -15.79 -13.30 7.95
C GLY A 14 -15.40 -11.93 7.39
N THR A 15 -14.27 -11.35 7.81
CA THR A 15 -13.83 -10.02 7.35
C THR A 15 -12.43 -10.04 6.75
N PHE A 16 -12.14 -8.99 5.97
CA PHE A 16 -10.80 -8.72 5.46
C PHE A 16 -10.17 -7.56 6.21
N VAL A 17 -8.85 -7.63 6.39
CA VAL A 17 -8.05 -6.46 6.72
C VAL A 17 -7.63 -5.83 5.40
N VAL A 18 -8.02 -4.57 5.18
CA VAL A 18 -7.66 -3.80 3.98
C VAL A 18 -6.69 -2.70 4.39
N ASN A 19 -5.55 -2.61 3.72
CA ASN A 19 -4.62 -1.51 3.85
C ASN A 19 -4.45 -0.80 2.50
N ILE A 20 -3.90 0.42 2.56
CA ILE A 20 -3.61 1.24 1.39
C ILE A 20 -2.12 1.11 1.09
N GLY A 21 -1.77 0.91 -0.18
CA GLY A 21 -0.38 0.93 -0.64
C GLY A 21 0.03 2.29 -1.20
N ASP A 22 1.32 2.41 -1.53
CA ASP A 22 1.91 3.66 -2.01
C ASP A 22 1.24 4.18 -3.29
N TYR A 23 0.80 3.30 -4.20
CA TYR A 23 0.12 3.73 -5.42
C TYR A 23 -1.11 4.59 -5.14
N LEU A 24 -1.99 4.18 -4.22
CA LEU A 24 -3.18 4.98 -3.89
C LEU A 24 -2.83 6.23 -3.07
N MET A 25 -1.77 6.18 -2.26
CA MET A 25 -1.24 7.40 -1.61
C MET A 25 -0.85 8.44 -2.67
N HIS A 26 -0.08 8.05 -3.68
CA HIS A 26 0.34 8.94 -4.75
C HIS A 26 -0.82 9.41 -5.63
N LEU A 27 -1.72 8.51 -6.08
CA LEU A 27 -2.90 8.87 -6.86
C LEU A 27 -3.77 9.94 -6.16
N SER A 28 -3.78 9.94 -4.83
CA SER A 28 -4.60 10.84 -4.01
C SER A 28 -3.84 12.09 -3.51
N ASN A 29 -2.68 12.41 -4.08
CA ASN A 29 -1.82 13.53 -3.64
C ASN A 29 -1.44 13.46 -2.14
N ASP A 30 -1.23 12.23 -1.66
CA ASP A 30 -1.05 11.83 -0.27
C ASP A 30 -2.20 12.15 0.68
N ARG A 31 -3.44 12.31 0.18
CA ARG A 31 -4.61 12.41 1.05
C ARG A 31 -4.79 11.12 1.86
N PHE A 32 -4.64 9.98 1.21
CA PHE A 32 -4.54 8.69 1.88
C PHE A 32 -3.07 8.37 2.17
N LYS A 33 -2.79 7.83 3.35
CA LYS A 33 -1.42 7.47 3.75
C LYS A 33 -1.24 5.96 3.70
N SER A 34 -0.18 5.53 3.06
CA SER A 34 0.29 4.14 3.08
C SER A 34 0.86 3.84 4.48
N PRO A 35 0.24 2.94 5.28
CA PRO A 35 0.68 2.67 6.63
C PRO A 35 1.79 1.61 6.64
N PHE A 36 2.80 1.83 7.49
CA PHE A 36 3.72 0.75 7.88
C PHE A 36 2.94 -0.36 8.58
N HIS A 37 3.14 -1.60 8.16
CA HIS A 37 2.54 -2.78 8.76
C HIS A 37 3.57 -3.90 8.88
N ARG A 38 3.39 -4.77 9.87
CA ARG A 38 4.26 -5.93 10.08
C ARG A 38 3.45 -7.15 10.49
N GLY A 39 3.80 -8.31 9.95
CA GLY A 39 3.38 -9.60 10.49
C GLY A 39 4.19 -9.90 11.73
N PHE A 40 3.54 -10.35 12.80
CA PHE A 40 4.25 -10.81 14.00
C PHE A 40 3.62 -12.13 14.48
N MET A 41 4.46 -13.14 14.67
CA MET A 41 4.03 -14.46 15.14
C MET A 41 4.30 -14.56 16.66
N ARG A 42 3.23 -14.53 17.46
CA ARG A 42 3.27 -14.70 18.94
C ARG A 42 2.73 -16.05 19.40
N THR A 43 2.23 -16.86 18.49
CA THR A 43 1.49 -18.07 18.80
C THR A 43 2.39 -19.28 18.62
N THR A 44 2.18 -20.31 19.44
CA THR A 44 2.75 -21.65 19.23
C THR A 44 2.03 -22.42 18.13
N SER A 45 0.88 -21.90 17.68
CA SER A 45 0.10 -22.44 16.57
C SER A 45 0.35 -21.70 15.27
N ASP A 46 0.18 -22.43 14.17
CA ASP A 46 0.32 -21.93 12.81
C ASP A 46 -0.68 -20.81 12.52
N ARG A 47 -0.22 -19.81 11.78
CA ARG A 47 -1.04 -18.70 11.29
C ARG A 47 -0.85 -18.57 9.79
N TYR A 48 -1.93 -18.81 9.06
CA TYR A 48 -1.97 -18.59 7.62
C TYR A 48 -2.50 -17.20 7.27
N SER A 49 -2.00 -16.64 6.18
CA SER A 49 -2.51 -15.41 5.56
C SER A 49 -2.49 -15.56 4.05
N MET A 50 -3.54 -15.08 3.39
CA MET A 50 -3.66 -15.10 1.93
C MET A 50 -3.81 -13.65 1.45
N PRO A 51 -2.70 -12.91 1.29
CA PRO A 51 -2.78 -11.53 0.85
C PRO A 51 -3.11 -11.45 -0.64
N PHE A 52 -3.87 -10.42 -1.00
CA PHE A 52 -4.14 -10.05 -2.39
C PHE A 52 -3.69 -8.60 -2.59
N PHE A 53 -2.96 -8.35 -3.68
CA PHE A 53 -2.40 -7.04 -3.99
C PHE A 53 -2.93 -6.56 -5.33
N ILE A 54 -3.43 -5.33 -5.36
CA ILE A 54 -3.82 -4.62 -6.58
C ILE A 54 -2.77 -3.53 -6.82
N GLY A 55 -2.24 -3.48 -8.04
CA GLY A 55 -1.29 -2.47 -8.45
C GLY A 55 -1.33 -2.23 -9.95
N PHE A 56 -0.48 -1.32 -10.41
CA PHE A 56 -0.32 -1.05 -11.83
C PHE A 56 0.45 -2.17 -12.55
N ASN A 57 0.23 -2.27 -13.85
CA ASN A 57 1.05 -3.13 -14.69
C ASN A 57 2.51 -2.65 -14.70
N CYS A 58 3.40 -3.57 -15.04
CA CYS A 58 4.77 -3.21 -15.37
C CYS A 58 4.79 -2.31 -16.60
N ASN A 59 5.78 -1.41 -16.65
CA ASN A 59 5.98 -0.43 -17.73
C ASN A 59 4.87 0.61 -17.84
N GLU A 60 4.12 0.86 -16.78
CA GLU A 60 3.11 1.91 -16.78
C GLU A 60 3.56 3.15 -16.04
N GLU A 61 3.06 4.28 -16.52
CA GLU A 61 3.17 5.57 -15.87
C GLU A 61 1.82 5.95 -15.27
N PHE A 62 1.86 6.51 -14.07
CA PHE A 62 0.69 7.10 -13.46
C PHE A 62 1.06 8.41 -12.76
N SER A 63 0.07 9.29 -12.63
CA SER A 63 0.20 10.59 -11.98
C SER A 63 -0.94 10.78 -10.97
N VAL A 64 -0.86 11.86 -10.18
CA VAL A 64 -1.95 12.25 -9.28
C VAL A 64 -3.25 12.41 -10.06
N LEU A 65 -4.35 11.86 -9.55
CA LEU A 65 -5.65 11.98 -10.21
C LEU A 65 -6.11 13.45 -10.20
N PRO A 66 -6.74 13.95 -11.29
CA PRO A 66 -7.16 15.34 -11.39
C PRO A 66 -8.08 15.82 -10.26
N SER A 67 -8.87 14.91 -9.68
CA SER A 67 -9.75 15.21 -8.54
C SER A 67 -9.01 15.51 -7.23
N TYR A 68 -7.69 15.29 -7.19
CA TYR A 68 -6.81 15.55 -6.05
C TYR A 68 -5.79 16.66 -6.33
N THR A 69 -6.03 17.46 -7.37
CA THR A 69 -5.23 18.64 -7.70
C THR A 69 -6.12 19.87 -7.90
N SER A 70 -5.53 21.04 -7.73
CA SER A 70 -6.12 22.36 -8.05
C SER A 70 -5.00 23.36 -8.25
N GLU A 71 -5.31 24.60 -8.64
CA GLU A 71 -4.32 25.67 -8.77
C GLU A 71 -3.56 25.91 -7.45
N ASP A 72 -4.26 25.88 -6.32
CA ASP A 72 -3.66 26.05 -4.98
C ASP A 72 -3.04 24.77 -4.40
N MET A 73 -3.29 23.62 -5.02
CA MET A 73 -2.78 22.32 -4.61
C MET A 73 -2.29 21.54 -5.83
N PRO A 74 -1.11 21.86 -6.37
CA PRO A 74 -0.55 21.12 -7.49
C PRO A 74 -0.22 19.67 -7.08
N ALA A 75 0.00 18.83 -8.08
CA ALA A 75 0.49 17.47 -7.86
C ALA A 75 1.85 17.52 -7.16
N LYS A 76 2.00 16.82 -6.04
CA LYS A 76 3.30 16.71 -5.34
C LYS A 76 4.34 15.94 -6.14
N LEU A 77 3.88 14.99 -6.94
CA LEU A 77 4.68 14.18 -7.84
C LEU A 77 4.04 14.21 -9.23
N ASN A 78 4.84 14.55 -10.24
CA ASN A 78 4.35 14.71 -11.61
C ASN A 78 3.93 13.37 -12.22
N TYR A 79 4.76 12.34 -12.09
CA TYR A 79 4.44 10.96 -12.47
C TYR A 79 5.38 9.98 -11.76
N ILE A 80 4.96 8.71 -11.70
CA ILE A 80 5.77 7.58 -11.27
C ILE A 80 5.75 6.54 -12.39
N TYR A 81 6.93 6.10 -12.79
CA TYR A 81 7.11 4.97 -13.71
C TYR A 81 7.26 3.67 -12.91
N VAL A 82 6.45 2.67 -13.26
CA VAL A 82 6.56 1.32 -12.70
C VAL A 82 7.50 0.51 -13.58
N PRO A 83 8.75 0.26 -13.16
CA PRO A 83 9.69 -0.48 -13.98
C PRO A 83 9.23 -1.93 -14.18
N PRO A 84 9.76 -2.63 -15.19
CA PRO A 84 9.55 -4.06 -15.33
C PRO A 84 9.92 -4.77 -14.03
N ARG A 85 9.13 -5.75 -13.63
CA ARG A 85 9.51 -6.63 -12.52
C ARG A 85 10.87 -7.23 -12.85
N ALA A 86 11.88 -6.97 -12.01
CA ALA A 86 13.18 -7.57 -12.16
C ALA A 86 13.01 -9.10 -12.25
N GLN A 87 13.48 -9.70 -13.35
CA GLN A 87 13.55 -11.15 -13.47
C GLN A 87 14.48 -11.66 -12.37
N GLY A 88 13.93 -12.29 -11.34
CA GLY A 88 14.71 -12.91 -10.26
C GLY A 88 14.26 -12.68 -8.81
N ALA A 89 13.27 -11.83 -8.54
CA ALA A 89 12.80 -11.64 -7.16
C ALA A 89 11.63 -12.57 -6.77
N HIS A 90 11.99 -13.82 -6.45
CA HIS A 90 11.38 -14.59 -5.36
C HIS A 90 12.53 -15.27 -4.59
N PRO A 91 12.57 -15.10 -3.27
CA PRO A 91 11.84 -16.06 -2.47
C PRO A 91 10.77 -15.38 -1.63
N ALA A 92 9.61 -16.03 -1.58
CA ALA A 92 8.74 -15.90 -0.43
C ALA A 92 9.46 -16.58 0.74
N THR A 93 9.81 -15.80 1.76
CA THR A 93 10.02 -16.29 3.13
C THR A 93 9.17 -15.42 4.03
#